data_AF-A0A7J3TX16-F1
#
_entry.id   AF-A0A7J3TX16-F1
#
_cell.length_a   1.000
_cell.length_b   1.000
_cell.length_c   1.000
_cell.angle_alpha   90.00
_cell.angle_beta   90.00
_cell.angle_gamma   90.00
#
_symmetry.space_group_name_H-M   'P 1'
#
loop_
_entity.id
_entity.type
_entity.pdbx_description
1 polymer ?
#
loop_
_entity_poly.entity_id
_entity_poly.type
_entity_poly.pdbx_seq_one_letter_code
_entity_poly.pdbx_strand_id
1 'polypeptide(L)'
;MFIIGLDLAGVESRPTGVCILQDDLMVKTRLIYTDDDIVRLILTYRPFVTAIDAPLFLPKGRSSLEDRTGPHLRVCDKILLNSGIRFFPLTLGPMRR
;
A
#
# COMPACT_ATOMS: atom_id res chain seq x y z
N MET A 1 -21.05 -9.86 3.78
CA MET A 1 -20.17 -8.69 3.98
C MET A 1 -18.85 -8.94 3.25
N PHE A 2 -18.21 -7.91 2.70
CA PHE A 2 -16.91 -8.05 2.04
C PHE A 2 -15.79 -7.33 2.80
N ILE A 3 -14.62 -7.96 2.85
CA ILE A 3 -13.35 -7.36 3.24
C ILE A 3 -12.42 -7.50 2.04
N ILE A 4 -11.67 -6.45 1.70
CA ILE A 4 -10.74 -6.48 0.57
C ILE A 4 -9.31 -6.25 1.07
N GLY A 5 -8.37 -7.05 0.59
CA GLY A 5 -6.94 -6.84 0.74
C GLY A 5 -6.30 -6.47 -0.60
N LEU A 6 -5.42 -5.47 -0.60
CA LEU A 6 -4.68 -5.00 -1.77
C LEU A 6 -3.17 -5.08 -1.50
N ASP A 7 -2.44 -5.71 -2.42
CA ASP A 7 -0.99 -5.65 -2.53
C ASP A 7 -0.66 -4.84 -3.79
N LEU A 8 -0.31 -3.56 -3.60
CA LEU A 8 -0.23 -2.58 -4.69
C LEU A 8 1.05 -2.75 -5.50
N ALA A 9 0.91 -2.79 -6.83
CA ALA A 9 2.02 -2.58 -7.73
C ALA A 9 2.41 -1.11 -7.80
N GLY A 10 3.72 -0.83 -7.89
CA GLY A 10 4.23 0.54 -8.06
C GLY A 10 4.16 1.10 -9.48
N VAL A 11 3.77 0.29 -10.47
CA VAL A 11 3.61 0.66 -11.88
C VAL A 11 2.48 -0.16 -12.51
N GLU A 12 1.70 0.45 -13.41
CA GLU A 12 0.54 -0.21 -14.06
C GLU A 12 0.91 -1.39 -14.96
N SER A 13 2.17 -1.50 -15.40
CA SER A 13 2.64 -2.66 -16.19
C SER A 13 2.77 -3.94 -15.36
N ARG A 14 2.68 -3.83 -14.03
CA ARG A 14 2.72 -4.95 -13.09
C ARG A 14 1.36 -5.10 -12.39
N PRO A 15 0.92 -6.33 -12.11
CA PRO A 15 -0.38 -6.54 -11.49
C PRO A 15 -0.34 -6.19 -9.99
N THR A 16 -1.38 -5.49 -9.53
CA THR A 16 -1.81 -5.41 -8.14
C THR A 16 -2.57 -6.69 -7.77
N GLY A 17 -2.20 -7.28 -6.63
CA GLY A 17 -2.88 -8.44 -6.07
C GLY A 17 -4.12 -8.01 -5.28
N VAL A 18 -5.24 -8.73 -5.49
CA VAL A 18 -6.49 -8.48 -4.76
C VAL A 18 -6.96 -9.76 -4.09
N CYS A 19 -7.30 -9.64 -2.81
CA CYS A 19 -8.04 -10.64 -2.04
C CYS A 19 -9.43 -10.09 -1.70
N ILE A 20 -10.48 -10.85 -2.01
CA ILE A 20 -11.87 -10.54 -1.65
C ILE A 20 -12.32 -11.64 -0.69
N LEU A 21 -12.48 -11.27 0.58
CA LEU A 21 -12.92 -12.15 1.65
C LEU A 21 -14.41 -11.89 1.93
N GLN A 22 -15.19 -12.97 1.93
CA GLN A 22 -16.60 -12.97 2.33
C GLN A 22 -16.75 -13.36 3.82
N ASP A 23 -17.94 -13.14 4.35
CA ASP A 23 -18.31 -13.43 5.74
C ASP A 23 -18.28 -14.93 6.07
N ASP A 24 -18.57 -15.79 5.10
CA ASP A 24 -18.45 -17.24 5.17
C ASP A 24 -17.00 -17.76 5.03
N LEU A 25 -16.02 -16.86 5.10
CA LEU A 25 -14.60 -17.12 4.87
C LEU A 25 -14.25 -17.60 3.45
N MET A 26 -15.17 -17.43 2.49
CA MET A 26 -14.86 -17.70 1.09
C MET A 26 -13.98 -16.60 0.50
N VAL A 27 -12.87 -17.02 -0.10
CA VAL A 27 -11.88 -16.14 -0.69
C VAL A 27 -11.93 -16.21 -2.21
N LYS A 28 -11.93 -15.05 -2.85
CA LYS A 28 -11.64 -14.91 -4.28
C LYS A 28 -10.42 -14.03 -4.44
N THR A 29 -9.53 -14.39 -5.36
CA THR A 29 -8.37 -13.58 -5.72
C THR A 29 -8.46 -13.10 -7.16
N ARG A 30 -7.86 -11.94 -7.43
CA ARG A 30 -7.78 -11.38 -8.78
C ARG A 30 -6.51 -10.55 -8.94
N LEU A 31 -6.05 -10.45 -10.18
CA LEU A 31 -5.03 -9.48 -10.58
C LEU A 31 -5.70 -8.33 -11.34
N ILE A 32 -5.31 -7.10 -10.99
CA ILE A 32 -5.74 -5.86 -11.65
C ILE A 32 -4.52 -4.97 -11.86
N TYR A 33 -4.61 -3.97 -12.76
CA TYR A 33 -3.42 -3.25 -13.21
C TYR A 33 -3.50 -1.75 -12.94
N THR A 34 -4.65 -1.14 -13.23
CA THR A 34 -4.81 0.31 -13.14
C THR A 34 -5.48 0.74 -11.83
N ASP A 35 -5.25 1.99 -11.43
CA ASP A 35 -5.96 2.59 -10.29
C ASP A 35 -7.48 2.60 -10.53
N ASP A 36 -7.92 2.81 -11.77
CA ASP A 36 -9.33 2.73 -12.16
C ASP A 36 -9.92 1.34 -11.92
N ASP A 37 -9.17 0.26 -12.19
CA ASP A 37 -9.61 -1.10 -11.89
C ASP A 37 -9.79 -1.31 -10.39
N ILE A 38 -8.86 -0.78 -9.57
CA ILE A 38 -8.92 -0.84 -8.11
C ILE A 38 -10.17 -0.13 -7.62
N VAL A 39 -10.39 1.11 -8.05
CA VAL A 39 -11.53 1.94 -7.66
C VAL A 39 -12.84 1.29 -8.09
N ARG A 40 -12.95 0.81 -9.33
CA ARG A 40 -14.14 0.10 -9.83
C ARG A 40 -14.44 -1.15 -9.00
N LEU A 41 -13.42 -1.93 -8.66
CA LEU A 41 -13.58 -3.13 -7.84
C LEU A 41 -14.11 -2.79 -6.44
N ILE A 42 -13.51 -1.80 -5.77
CA ILE A 42 -13.96 -1.37 -4.43
C ILE A 42 -15.40 -0.84 -4.48
N LEU A 43 -15.74 -0.01 -5.48
CA LEU A 43 -17.09 0.54 -5.64
C LEU A 43 -18.14 -0.53 -5.97
N THR A 44 -17.74 -1.59 -6.66
CA THR A 44 -18.61 -2.73 -7.00
C THR A 44 -18.93 -3.57 -5.77
N TYR A 45 -17.90 -3.96 -5.01
CA TYR A 45 -18.09 -4.83 -3.84
C TYR A 45 -18.57 -4.09 -2.60
N ARG A 46 -18.33 -2.77 -2.52
CA ARG A 46 -18.63 -1.92 -1.35
C ARG A 46 -18.20 -2.59 -0.03
N PRO A 47 -16.91 -2.94 0.11
CA PRO A 47 -16.44 -3.66 1.28
C PRO A 47 -16.60 -2.82 2.55
N PHE A 48 -16.72 -3.52 3.69
CA PHE A 48 -16.70 -2.87 4.99
C PHE A 48 -15.33 -2.27 5.30
N VAL A 49 -14.26 -2.93 4.90
CA VAL A 49 -12.89 -2.43 5.02
C VAL A 49 -12.03 -2.89 3.85
N THR A 50 -11.12 -2.01 3.41
CA THR A 50 -10.07 -2.32 2.45
C THR A 50 -8.72 -2.15 3.13
N ALA A 51 -8.01 -3.25 3.33
CA ALA A 51 -6.63 -3.25 3.80
C ALA A 51 -5.69 -3.05 2.59
N ILE A 52 -4.71 -2.16 2.73
CA ILE A 52 -3.75 -1.83 1.68
C ILE A 52 -2.34 -2.06 2.23
N ASP A 53 -1.61 -2.99 1.62
CA ASP A 53 -0.20 -3.25 1.93
C ASP A 53 0.68 -2.30 1.11
N ALA A 54 0.68 -1.03 1.51
CA ALA A 54 1.55 -0.01 0.95
C ALA A 54 1.76 1.12 1.96
N PRO A 55 2.92 1.79 1.94
CA PRO A 55 3.13 2.96 2.76
C PRO A 55 2.41 4.18 2.19
N LEU A 56 1.15 4.37 2.59
CA LEU A 56 0.32 5.49 2.12
C LEU A 56 0.59 6.82 2.83
N PHE A 57 1.52 6.86 3.80
CA PHE A 57 1.78 8.03 4.61
C PHE A 57 3.25 8.40 4.64
N LEU A 58 3.54 9.69 4.40
CA LEU A 58 4.85 10.27 4.52
C LEU A 58 5.24 10.51 6.00
N PRO A 59 6.55 10.62 6.30
CA PRO A 59 7.01 11.13 7.58
C PRO A 59 6.35 12.47 7.96
N LYS A 60 5.93 12.61 9.22
CA LYS A 60 5.33 13.85 9.72
C LYS A 60 6.28 15.03 9.48
N GLY A 61 5.78 16.07 8.81
CA GLY A 61 6.56 17.26 8.45
C GLY A 61 7.24 17.20 7.08
N ARG A 62 7.06 16.11 6.32
CA ARG A 62 7.47 16.02 4.91
C ARG A 62 6.27 16.34 4.02
N SER A 63 6.45 17.20 3.02
CA SER A 63 5.34 17.68 2.19
C SER A 63 5.05 16.77 0.99
N SER A 64 6.08 16.15 0.41
CA SER A 64 5.95 15.24 -0.73
C SER A 64 7.12 14.24 -0.81
N LEU A 65 7.11 13.30 -1.76
CA LEU A 65 8.26 12.42 -2.00
C LEU A 65 9.47 13.22 -2.53
N GLU A 66 9.22 14.25 -3.33
CA GLU A 66 10.21 15.12 -3.95
C GLU A 66 10.87 16.09 -2.97
N ASP A 67 10.24 16.37 -1.82
CA ASP A 67 10.78 17.23 -0.77
C ASP A 67 12.04 16.62 -0.13
N ARG A 68 13.22 16.94 -0.66
CA ARG A 68 14.49 16.42 -0.14
C ARG A 68 14.90 17.01 1.21
N THR A 69 14.17 18.00 1.72
CA THR A 69 14.51 18.72 2.96
C THR A 69 13.74 18.21 4.16
N GLY A 70 12.55 17.64 3.94
CA GLY A 70 11.71 17.08 4.98
C GLY A 70 12.26 15.78 5.61
N PRO A 71 11.70 15.35 6.76
CA PRO A 71 12.13 14.13 7.45
C PRO A 71 12.05 12.87 6.57
N HIS A 72 12.93 11.91 6.82
CA HIS A 72 13.00 10.65 6.07
C HIS A 72 12.30 9.47 6.74
N LEU A 73 12.10 9.52 8.06
CA LEU A 73 11.64 8.38 8.86
C LEU A 73 10.41 8.76 9.68
N ARG A 74 9.38 7.90 9.67
CA ARG A 74 8.25 7.95 10.60
C ARG A 74 8.69 7.50 11.99
N VAL A 75 7.80 7.65 12.97
CA VAL A 75 8.04 7.20 14.35
C VAL A 75 8.28 5.69 14.40
N CYS A 76 7.46 4.90 13.71
CA CYS A 76 7.63 3.44 13.62
C CYS A 76 8.97 3.05 12.99
N ASP A 77 9.40 3.76 11.95
CA ASP A 77 10.65 3.51 11.25
C ASP A 77 11.86 3.75 12.19
N LYS A 78 11.81 4.79 13.02
CA LYS A 78 12.84 5.05 14.05
C LYS A 78 12.89 3.95 15.10
N ILE A 79 11.73 3.43 15.54
CA ILE A 79 11.64 2.33 16.50
C ILE A 79 12.29 1.06 15.91
N LEU A 80 12.02 0.74 14.64
CA LEU A 80 12.64 -0.40 13.96
C LEU A 80 14.16 -0.29 13.92
N LEU A 81 14.71 0.88 13.56
CA LEU A 81 16.17 1.10 13.56
C LEU A 81 16.77 0.95 14.95
N ASN A 82 16.14 1.52 15.98
CA ASN A 82 16.60 1.41 17.37
C ASN A 82 16.61 -0.03 17.87
N SER A 83 15.73 -0.89 17.32
CA SER A 83 15.69 -2.33 17.58
C SER A 83 16.66 -3.13 16.70
N GLY A 84 17.50 -2.48 15.89
CA GLY A 84 18.47 -3.13 15.00
C GLY A 84 17.87 -3.73 13.72
N ILE A 85 16.59 -3.47 13.43
CA ILE A 85 15.91 -3.98 12.23
C ILE A 85 16.18 -3.02 11.07
N ARG A 86 16.83 -3.52 10.01
CA ARG A 86 17.11 -2.76 8.80
C ARG A 86 15.93 -2.84 7.83
N PHE A 87 15.64 -1.73 7.15
CA PHE A 87 14.61 -1.64 6.11
C PHE A 87 15.02 -0.59 5.07
N PHE A 88 14.30 -0.58 3.95
CA PHE A 88 14.43 0.46 2.94
C PHE A 88 13.57 1.68 3.32
N PRO A 89 14.13 2.90 3.38
CA PRO A 89 13.36 4.09 3.70
C PRO A 89 12.25 4.33 2.69
N LEU A 90 11.11 4.83 3.16
CA LEU A 90 9.95 5.19 2.33
C LEU A 90 10.26 6.27 1.30
N THR A 91 11.19 7.15 1.65
CA THR A 91 11.65 8.23 0.77
C THR A 91 12.65 7.74 -0.27
N LEU A 92 13.03 6.46 -0.23
CA LEU A 92 13.83 5.87 -1.29
C LEU A 92 12.92 5.74 -2.51
N GLY A 93 13.32 6.36 -3.61
CA GLY A 93 12.58 6.27 -4.87
C GLY A 93 12.45 4.81 -5.35
N PRO A 94 11.58 4.56 -6.34
CA PRO A 94 11.35 3.22 -6.86
C PRO A 94 12.65 2.54 -7.31
N MET A 95 12.77 1.25 -7.02
CA MET A 95 13.92 0.43 -7.40
C MET A 95 13.89 0.15 -8.91
N ARG A 96 14.51 1.06 -9.68
CA ARG A 96 14.66 1.04 -11.16
C ARG A 96 13.33 1.10 -11.93
N ARG A 97 13.32 1.87 -13.02
CA ARG A 97 12.26 1.81 -14.05
C ARG A 97 12.63 0.75 -15.08
#